data_AF-A0A9D5HIC8-F1
#
_entry.id   AF-A0A9D5HIC8-F1
#
_cell.length_a   1.000
_cell.length_b   1.000
_cell.length_c   1.000
_cell.angle_alpha   90.00
_cell.angle_beta   90.00
_cell.angle_gamma   90.00
#
_symmetry.space_group_name_H-M   'P 1'
#
loop_
_entity.id
_entity.type
_entity.pdbx_description
1 polymer ?
#
loop_
_entity_poly.entity_id
_entity_poly.type
_entity_poly.pdbx_seq_one_letter_code
_entity_poly.pdbx_strand_id
1 'polypeptide(L)'
;MPLKRSRATAFIHRQPKAEMETIPRRPKPQHPHFSLLCCYALLIVLSVPRASAGGPIKTVVVLVMENRSFDHMLGWMKKLNPEINGVTGSESNPVSTSDPSSPRVYFKDEAHYVDPDPGHSFQAIREQIFGSNDTSASTPPMDGFLCPASRVYVAQHVRQRHERLPA
;
A
#
# COMPACT_ATOMS: atom_id res chain seq x y z
N MET A 1 16.08 49.88 77.67
CA MET A 1 14.99 50.70 78.26
C MET A 1 14.12 51.27 77.13
N PRO A 2 12.80 51.41 77.27
CA PRO A 2 11.85 50.32 77.49
C PRO A 2 10.58 50.43 76.61
N LEU A 3 9.76 49.36 76.65
CA LEU A 3 8.27 49.35 76.62
C LEU A 3 7.56 49.84 75.33
N LYS A 4 6.59 49.11 74.74
CA LYS A 4 5.40 48.55 75.38
C LYS A 4 4.82 47.41 74.54
N ARG A 5 4.42 46.34 75.23
CA ARG A 5 3.56 45.26 74.74
C ARG A 5 2.17 45.81 74.40
N SER A 6 1.58 45.35 73.29
CA SER A 6 0.13 45.39 73.10
C SER A 6 -0.37 43.98 72.83
N ARG A 7 -1.25 43.50 73.71
CA ARG A 7 -1.99 42.23 73.56
C ARG A 7 -3.16 42.49 72.62
N ALA A 8 -3.22 41.78 71.50
CA ALA A 8 -4.43 41.66 70.72
C ALA A 8 -5.03 40.27 70.96
N THR A 9 -6.19 40.26 71.61
CA THR A 9 -7.00 39.09 71.94
C THR A 9 -7.62 38.52 70.66
N ALA A 10 -7.38 37.24 70.38
CA ALA A 10 -8.00 36.54 69.27
C ALA A 10 -9.48 36.25 69.57
N PHE A 11 -10.40 36.88 68.83
CA PHE A 11 -11.83 36.61 68.89
C PHE A 11 -12.19 35.63 67.76
N ILE A 12 -12.37 34.35 68.10
CA ILE A 12 -12.75 33.31 67.13
C ILE A 12 -14.25 33.42 66.85
N HIS A 13 -14.59 33.90 65.66
CA HIS A 13 -15.96 33.92 65.15
C HIS A 13 -16.31 32.53 64.58
N ARG A 14 -17.06 31.71 65.34
CA ARG A 14 -17.63 30.45 64.85
C ARG A 14 -18.71 30.74 63.81
N GLN A 15 -18.52 30.28 62.58
CA GLN A 15 -19.56 30.25 61.55
C GLN A 15 -20.57 29.13 61.86
N PRO A 16 -21.89 29.33 61.66
CA PRO A 16 -22.88 28.27 61.80
C PRO A 16 -22.73 27.24 60.67
N LYS A 17 -22.84 25.95 61.03
CA LYS A 17 -22.80 24.82 60.12
C LYS A 17 -23.95 24.93 59.12
N ALA A 18 -23.65 25.05 57.83
CA ALA A 18 -24.66 24.94 56.77
C ALA A 18 -25.26 23.53 56.77
N GLU A 19 -26.58 23.47 56.76
CA GLU A 19 -27.41 22.27 56.73
C GLU A 19 -27.30 21.62 55.34
N MET A 20 -27.03 20.30 55.30
CA MET A 20 -26.72 19.56 54.09
C MET A 20 -28.01 19.11 53.41
N GLU A 21 -28.49 19.86 52.42
CA GLU A 21 -29.59 19.39 51.56
C GLU A 21 -29.18 18.12 50.79
N THR A 22 -29.99 17.07 50.90
CA THR A 22 -29.79 15.80 50.20
C THR A 22 -30.12 15.94 48.72
N ILE A 23 -29.08 15.85 47.88
CA ILE A 23 -29.19 15.84 46.41
C ILE A 23 -30.05 14.64 45.95
N PRO A 24 -31.12 14.83 45.14
CA PRO A 24 -31.90 13.72 44.61
C PRO A 24 -31.05 12.89 43.63
N ARG A 25 -31.04 11.57 43.83
CA ARG A 25 -30.27 10.64 42.98
C ARG A 25 -30.90 10.58 41.57
N ARG A 26 -30.10 10.82 40.53
CA ARG A 26 -30.52 10.64 39.13
C ARG A 26 -30.97 9.19 38.89
N PRO A 27 -32.06 8.95 38.12
CA PRO A 27 -32.47 7.60 37.76
C PRO A 27 -31.40 6.94 36.86
N LYS A 28 -31.07 5.68 37.16
CA LYS A 28 -30.18 4.89 36.29
C LYS A 28 -30.87 4.65 34.95
N PRO A 29 -30.16 4.87 33.83
CA PRO A 29 -30.77 4.62 32.53
C PRO A 29 -31.02 3.12 32.36
N GLN A 30 -32.28 2.77 32.07
CA GLN A 30 -32.67 1.40 31.75
C GLN A 30 -32.47 1.22 30.24
N HIS A 31 -31.41 0.52 29.83
CA HIS A 31 -31.09 0.23 28.42
C HIS A 31 -31.18 -1.27 28.09
N PRO A 32 -32.31 -1.96 28.34
CA PRO A 32 -32.44 -3.38 28.03
C PRO A 32 -32.29 -3.67 26.53
N HIS A 33 -32.69 -2.71 25.68
CA HIS A 33 -32.65 -2.84 24.23
C HIS A 33 -31.23 -2.85 23.66
N PHE A 34 -30.29 -2.12 24.28
CA PHE A 34 -28.89 -2.07 23.82
C PHE A 34 -28.18 -3.41 24.07
N SER A 35 -28.47 -4.03 25.23
CA SER A 35 -27.99 -5.36 25.56
C SER A 35 -28.55 -6.42 24.61
N LEU A 36 -29.85 -6.35 24.30
CA LEU A 36 -30.50 -7.30 23.39
C LEU A 36 -29.95 -7.17 21.95
N LEU A 37 -29.74 -5.94 21.48
CA LEU A 37 -29.17 -5.68 20.16
C LEU A 37 -27.75 -6.23 20.04
N CYS A 38 -26.95 -6.05 21.11
CA CYS A 38 -25.58 -6.54 21.15
C CYS A 38 -25.53 -8.07 21.20
N CYS A 39 -26.41 -8.71 21.96
CA CYS A 39 -26.56 -10.17 21.96
C CYS A 39 -27.01 -10.69 20.59
N TYR A 40 -27.96 -10.03 19.94
CA TYR A 40 -28.42 -10.40 18.60
C TYR A 40 -27.32 -10.26 17.55
N ALA A 41 -26.55 -9.17 17.60
CA ALA A 41 -25.38 -8.98 16.75
C ALA A 41 -24.30 -10.05 17.00
N LEU A 42 -24.06 -10.43 18.26
CA LEU A 42 -23.13 -11.51 18.61
C LEU A 42 -23.62 -12.87 18.11
N LEU A 43 -24.93 -13.15 18.23
CA LEU A 43 -25.55 -14.36 17.69
C LEU A 43 -25.47 -14.41 16.16
N ILE A 44 -25.60 -13.27 15.48
CA ILE A 44 -25.37 -13.17 14.02
C ILE A 44 -23.91 -13.52 13.70
N VAL A 45 -22.94 -12.92 14.40
CA VAL A 45 -21.51 -13.19 14.16
C VAL A 45 -21.15 -14.66 14.43
N LEU A 46 -21.75 -15.28 15.45
CA LEU A 46 -21.54 -16.69 15.78
C LEU A 46 -22.27 -17.68 14.87
N SER A 47 -23.33 -17.24 14.16
CA SER A 47 -24.10 -18.07 13.22
C SER A 47 -23.56 -18.01 11.79
N VAL A 48 -22.61 -17.12 11.49
CA VAL A 48 -21.89 -17.15 10.21
C VAL A 48 -21.06 -18.43 10.15
N PRO A 49 -21.34 -19.35 9.21
CA PRO A 49 -20.54 -20.56 9.06
C PRO A 49 -19.12 -20.16 8.70
N ARG A 50 -18.17 -20.60 9.53
CA ARG A 50 -16.75 -20.41 9.26
C ARG A 50 -16.42 -21.26 8.04
N ALA A 51 -16.03 -20.63 6.94
CA ALA A 51 -15.64 -21.34 5.73
C ALA A 51 -14.49 -22.29 6.07
N SER A 52 -14.79 -23.59 6.10
CA SER A 52 -13.78 -24.63 6.12
C SER A 52 -13.34 -24.81 4.68
N ALA A 53 -12.05 -24.57 4.39
CA ALA A 53 -11.48 -24.96 3.10
C ALA A 53 -11.59 -26.48 3.00
N GLY A 54 -12.58 -27.00 2.26
CA GLY A 54 -12.90 -28.42 2.15
C GLY A 54 -11.85 -29.29 1.44
N GLY A 55 -10.64 -28.77 1.23
CA GLY A 55 -9.54 -29.47 0.56
C GLY A 55 -8.49 -30.00 1.55
N PRO A 56 -7.55 -30.84 1.08
CA PRO A 56 -6.49 -31.43 1.92
C PRO A 56 -5.44 -30.41 2.39
N ILE A 57 -5.39 -29.22 1.77
CA ILE A 57 -4.43 -28.17 2.08
C ILE A 57 -4.89 -27.42 3.35
N LYS A 58 -4.18 -27.64 4.46
CA LYS A 58 -4.48 -27.03 5.77
C LYS A 58 -3.77 -25.69 6.00
N THR A 59 -2.71 -25.42 5.25
CA THR A 59 -1.86 -24.25 5.43
C THR A 59 -1.41 -23.74 4.07
N VAL A 60 -1.56 -22.44 3.85
CA VAL A 60 -1.10 -21.75 2.65
C VAL A 60 -0.02 -20.78 3.07
N VAL A 61 1.15 -20.90 2.45
CA VAL A 61 2.23 -19.91 2.56
C VAL A 61 2.22 -19.09 1.28
N VAL A 62 2.08 -17.77 1.40
CA VAL A 62 2.08 -16.86 0.26
C VAL A 62 3.44 -16.17 0.21
N LEU A 63 4.22 -16.46 -0.84
CA LEU A 63 5.44 -15.73 -1.16
C LEU A 63 5.11 -14.67 -2.20
N VAL A 64 5.33 -13.40 -1.85
CA VAL A 64 5.19 -12.26 -2.75
C VAL A 64 6.58 -11.79 -3.15
N MET A 65 6.84 -11.74 -4.45
CA MET A 65 8.07 -11.16 -5.00
C MET A 65 7.74 -9.81 -5.61
N GLU A 66 8.50 -8.80 -5.23
CA GLU A 66 8.36 -7.45 -5.79
C GLU A 66 9.08 -7.35 -7.14
N ASN A 67 8.56 -6.47 -8.00
CA ASN A 67 9.20 -6.04 -9.23
C ASN A 67 9.53 -7.17 -10.22
N ARG A 68 8.73 -8.25 -10.23
CA ARG A 68 8.87 -9.36 -11.20
C ARG A 68 7.59 -9.53 -12.00
N SER A 69 7.69 -9.31 -13.32
CA SER A 69 6.61 -9.63 -14.25
C SER A 69 6.53 -11.14 -14.49
N PHE A 70 5.37 -11.62 -14.94
CA PHE A 70 5.16 -13.02 -15.31
C PHE A 70 6.15 -13.48 -16.39
N ASP A 71 6.33 -12.69 -17.44
CA ASP A 71 7.21 -13.05 -18.56
C ASP A 71 8.67 -13.18 -18.16
N HIS A 72 9.13 -12.40 -17.17
CA HIS A 72 10.48 -12.50 -16.62
C HIS A 72 10.67 -13.84 -15.88
N MET A 73 9.69 -14.24 -15.08
CA MET A 73 9.84 -15.44 -14.24
C MET A 73 9.53 -16.73 -14.98
N LEU A 74 8.42 -16.74 -15.71
CA LEU A 74 7.79 -17.95 -16.24
C LEU A 74 7.48 -17.85 -17.74
N GLY A 75 7.74 -16.72 -18.39
CA GLY A 75 7.39 -16.51 -19.80
C GLY A 75 7.94 -17.59 -20.71
N TRP A 76 9.20 -17.99 -20.53
CA TRP A 76 9.85 -19.02 -21.34
C TRP A 76 9.38 -20.45 -21.05
N MET A 77 8.63 -20.67 -19.96
CA MET A 77 8.09 -22.00 -19.64
C MET A 77 7.03 -22.46 -20.64
N LYS A 78 6.54 -21.58 -21.51
CA LYS A 78 5.70 -21.97 -22.66
C LYS A 78 6.36 -23.02 -23.56
N LYS A 79 7.70 -23.03 -23.65
CA LYS A 79 8.46 -24.08 -24.36
C LYS A 79 8.26 -25.47 -23.74
N LEU A 80 7.99 -25.54 -22.44
CA LEU A 80 7.80 -26.79 -21.68
C LEU A 80 6.31 -27.18 -21.56
N ASN A 81 5.45 -26.19 -21.31
CA ASN A 81 4.01 -26.38 -21.25
C ASN A 81 3.31 -25.33 -22.15
N PRO A 82 2.80 -25.74 -23.33
CA PRO A 82 2.12 -24.83 -24.26
C PRO A 82 0.85 -24.16 -23.72
N GLU A 83 0.24 -24.67 -22.65
CA GLU A 83 -0.93 -24.06 -22.01
C GLU A 83 -0.57 -22.77 -21.25
N ILE A 84 0.71 -22.57 -20.94
CA ILE A 84 1.19 -21.34 -20.31
C ILE A 84 1.11 -20.21 -21.34
N ASN A 85 0.39 -19.13 -20.98
CA ASN A 85 0.38 -17.90 -21.76
C ASN A 85 1.68 -17.09 -21.54
N GLY A 86 2.79 -17.65 -22.02
CA GLY A 86 4.11 -17.03 -22.00
C GLY A 86 4.59 -16.60 -23.38
N VAL A 87 5.89 -16.38 -23.49
CA VAL A 87 6.55 -15.80 -24.66
C VAL A 87 7.04 -16.85 -25.65
N THR A 88 7.18 -16.43 -26.90
CA THR A 88 7.63 -17.25 -28.03
C THR A 88 8.99 -16.80 -28.59
N GLY A 89 9.42 -15.58 -28.26
CA GLY A 89 10.57 -14.89 -28.87
C GLY A 89 10.21 -14.09 -30.13
N SER A 90 8.93 -14.06 -30.52
CA SER A 90 8.43 -13.20 -31.60
C SER A 90 8.01 -11.82 -31.10
N GLU A 91 7.87 -11.68 -29.78
CA GLU A 91 7.50 -10.45 -29.11
C GLU A 91 8.62 -9.43 -29.28
N SER A 92 8.23 -8.20 -29.62
CA SER A 92 9.19 -7.13 -29.89
C SER A 92 8.58 -5.78 -29.60
N ASN A 93 9.44 -4.81 -29.37
CA ASN A 93 9.04 -3.48 -28.96
C ASN A 93 9.93 -2.46 -29.71
N PRO A 94 9.37 -1.39 -30.29
CA PRO A 94 10.12 -0.38 -31.02
C PRO A 94 11.07 0.38 -30.08
N VAL A 95 12.23 0.78 -30.61
CA VAL A 95 13.15 1.66 -29.87
C VAL A 95 12.51 3.00 -29.53
N SER A 96 11.69 3.54 -30.45
CA SER A 96 10.91 4.76 -30.27
C SER A 96 9.45 4.51 -30.65
N THR A 97 8.52 4.78 -29.72
CA THR A 97 7.07 4.67 -29.97
C THR A 97 6.52 5.82 -30.80
N SER A 98 7.27 6.92 -30.93
CA SER A 98 6.86 8.08 -31.72
C SER A 98 7.21 7.96 -33.21
N ASP A 99 8.06 7.01 -33.58
CA ASP A 99 8.52 6.79 -34.95
C ASP A 99 7.99 5.44 -35.48
N PRO A 100 7.04 5.43 -36.42
CA PRO A 100 6.51 4.20 -37.02
C PRO A 100 7.58 3.36 -37.74
N SER A 101 8.68 3.97 -38.18
CA SER A 101 9.79 3.31 -38.85
C SER A 101 10.91 2.88 -37.89
N SER A 102 10.71 3.06 -36.58
CA SER A 102 11.71 2.75 -35.57
C SER A 102 12.15 1.28 -35.68
N PRO A 103 13.46 1.00 -35.54
CA PRO A 103 13.94 -0.37 -35.37
C PRO A 103 13.26 -1.01 -34.16
N ARG A 104 13.08 -2.33 -34.22
CA ARG A 104 12.45 -3.13 -33.16
C ARG A 104 13.49 -3.97 -32.44
N VAL A 105 13.33 -4.08 -31.13
CA VAL A 105 14.11 -4.98 -30.29
C VAL A 105 13.24 -6.15 -29.92
N TYR A 106 13.73 -7.36 -30.22
CA TYR A 106 13.03 -8.61 -29.96
C TYR A 106 13.37 -9.13 -28.57
N PHE A 107 12.36 -9.68 -27.89
CA PHE A 107 12.54 -10.31 -26.60
C PHE A 107 13.21 -11.67 -26.77
N LYS A 108 14.33 -11.89 -26.09
CA LYS A 108 15.17 -13.09 -26.18
C LYS A 108 15.53 -13.64 -24.79
N ASP A 109 15.85 -14.92 -24.73
CA ASP A 109 16.29 -15.63 -23.52
C ASP A 109 17.74 -15.31 -23.12
N GLU A 110 18.46 -14.58 -23.98
CA GLU A 110 19.83 -14.09 -23.75
C GLU A 110 19.90 -12.78 -22.95
N ALA A 111 18.76 -12.25 -22.50
CA ALA A 111 18.73 -10.97 -21.78
C ALA A 111 19.52 -11.06 -20.46
N HIS A 112 20.48 -10.14 -20.29
CA HIS A 112 21.24 -10.04 -19.05
C HIS A 112 20.34 -9.56 -17.90
N TYR A 113 20.68 -9.99 -16.68
CA TYR A 113 20.12 -9.36 -15.50
C TYR A 113 20.60 -7.91 -15.44
N VAL A 114 19.66 -6.99 -15.57
CA VAL A 114 19.89 -5.57 -15.43
C VAL A 114 19.03 -5.15 -14.23
N ASP A 115 19.53 -4.23 -13.39
CA ASP A 115 18.76 -3.63 -12.28
C ASP A 115 18.30 -2.18 -12.61
N PRO A 116 17.61 -1.92 -13.74
CA PRO A 116 16.86 -0.69 -13.89
C PRO A 116 15.58 -0.86 -13.07
N ASP A 117 15.33 0.12 -12.22
CA ASP A 117 14.06 0.30 -11.54
C ASP A 117 13.18 1.19 -12.44
N PRO A 118 12.45 0.64 -13.45
CA PRO A 118 11.62 1.46 -14.32
C PRO A 118 10.57 2.20 -13.48
N GLY A 119 10.10 3.32 -14.00
CA GLY A 119 9.06 4.08 -13.31
C GLY A 119 7.84 3.21 -12.97
N HIS A 120 7.47 3.19 -11.70
CA HIS A 120 6.32 2.43 -11.16
C HIS A 120 5.05 3.27 -11.02
N SER A 121 5.05 4.49 -11.54
CA SER A 121 3.85 5.34 -11.53
C SER A 121 2.82 4.82 -12.53
N PHE A 122 1.53 5.09 -12.26
CA PHE A 122 0.47 4.75 -13.21
C PHE A 122 0.71 5.32 -14.61
N GLN A 123 1.31 6.50 -14.70
CA GLN A 123 1.68 7.09 -15.98
C GLN A 123 2.77 6.29 -16.70
N ALA A 124 3.82 5.87 -15.98
CA ALA A 124 4.90 5.09 -16.58
C ALA A 124 4.41 3.70 -17.02
N ILE A 125 3.54 3.07 -16.23
CA ILE A 125 2.91 1.79 -16.61
C ILE A 125 2.02 1.97 -17.84
N ARG A 126 1.25 3.05 -17.92
CA ARG A 126 0.46 3.38 -19.13
C ARG A 126 1.35 3.55 -20.35
N GLU A 127 2.45 4.29 -20.21
CA GLU A 127 3.43 4.48 -21.30
C GLU A 127 4.04 3.14 -21.74
N GLN A 128 4.27 2.19 -20.83
CA GLN A 128 4.76 0.84 -21.19
C GLN A 128 3.71 0.04 -21.97
N ILE A 129 2.44 0.09 -21.55
CA ILE A 129 1.35 -0.70 -22.12
C ILE A 129 0.89 -0.14 -23.47
N PHE A 130 0.83 1.18 -23.62
CA PHE A 130 0.26 1.84 -24.81
C PHE A 130 1.28 2.59 -25.67
N GLY A 131 2.54 2.69 -25.23
CA GLY A 131 3.57 3.46 -25.92
C GLY A 131 3.34 4.98 -25.95
N SER A 132 2.22 5.45 -25.41
CA SER A 132 1.76 6.85 -25.47
C SER A 132 0.80 7.18 -24.32
N ASN A 133 0.31 8.43 -24.29
CA ASN A 133 -0.76 8.84 -23.38
C ASN A 133 -2.16 8.48 -23.89
N ASP A 134 -2.29 8.02 -25.13
CA ASP A 134 -3.56 7.59 -25.70
C ASP A 134 -3.85 6.14 -25.29
N THR A 135 -4.98 5.93 -24.60
CA THR A 135 -5.46 4.62 -24.15
C THR A 135 -6.75 4.21 -24.85
N SER A 136 -7.06 4.80 -26.02
CA SER A 136 -8.28 4.53 -26.77
C SER A 136 -8.31 3.13 -27.40
N ALA A 137 -7.16 2.48 -27.55
CA ALA A 137 -7.06 1.14 -28.12
C ALA A 137 -7.77 0.11 -27.22
N SER A 138 -8.73 -0.62 -27.80
CA SER A 138 -9.46 -1.70 -27.11
C SER A 138 -8.54 -2.82 -26.64
N THR A 139 -7.48 -3.12 -27.41
CA THR A 139 -6.41 -4.03 -27.02
C THR A 139 -5.14 -3.21 -26.88
N PRO A 140 -4.46 -3.23 -25.72
CA PRO A 140 -3.23 -2.49 -25.54
C PRO A 140 -2.13 -3.04 -26.47
N PRO A 141 -1.41 -2.17 -27.20
CA PRO A 141 -0.34 -2.58 -28.12
C PRO A 141 0.87 -3.28 -27.47
N MET A 142 1.13 -3.04 -26.17
CA MET A 142 2.27 -3.59 -25.43
C MET A 142 3.63 -3.23 -26.03
N ASP A 143 3.71 -2.09 -26.71
CA ASP A 143 4.85 -1.66 -27.52
C ASP A 143 5.63 -0.49 -26.89
N GLY A 144 5.43 -0.21 -25.60
CA GLY A 144 6.06 0.91 -24.91
C GLY A 144 7.20 0.58 -23.94
N PHE A 145 7.56 -0.68 -23.70
CA PHE A 145 8.53 -1.08 -22.68
C PHE A 145 9.95 -0.53 -22.86
N LEU A 146 10.43 -0.26 -24.09
CA LEU A 146 11.81 0.25 -24.28
C LEU A 146 11.98 1.73 -23.92
N CYS A 147 10.97 2.57 -24.16
CA CYS A 147 11.11 4.01 -24.00
C CYS A 147 11.33 4.42 -22.52
N PRO A 148 10.58 3.91 -21.54
CA PRO A 148 10.87 4.14 -20.11
C PRO A 148 12.16 3.45 -19.65
N ALA A 149 12.45 2.23 -20.11
CA ALA A 149 13.65 1.49 -19.72
C ALA A 149 14.95 2.21 -20.15
N SER A 150 14.97 2.76 -21.36
CA SER A 150 16.10 3.54 -21.87
C SER A 150 16.33 4.82 -21.05
N ARG A 151 15.27 5.51 -20.62
CA ARG A 151 15.39 6.68 -19.71
C ARG A 151 16.06 6.31 -18.39
N VAL A 152 15.72 5.16 -17.81
CA VAL A 152 16.32 4.66 -16.57
C VAL A 152 17.80 4.31 -16.79
N TYR A 153 18.10 3.62 -17.88
CA TYR A 153 19.47 3.25 -18.22
C TYR A 153 20.37 4.49 -18.38
N VAL A 154 19.89 5.51 -19.11
CA VAL A 154 20.59 6.80 -19.25
C VAL A 154 20.74 7.49 -17.89
N ALA A 155 19.70 7.54 -17.06
CA ALA A 155 19.77 8.15 -15.74
C ALA A 155 20.81 7.47 -14.82
N GLN A 156 20.85 6.14 -14.80
CA GLN A 156 21.85 5.37 -14.04
C GLN A 156 23.26 5.61 -14.57
N HIS A 157 23.45 5.66 -15.89
CA HIS A 157 24.76 5.93 -16.50
C HIS A 157 25.25 7.36 -16.23
N VAL A 158 24.37 8.36 -16.28
CA VAL A 158 24.69 9.76 -15.97
C VAL A 158 25.07 9.90 -14.50
N ARG A 159 24.30 9.30 -13.58
CA ARG A 159 24.62 9.29 -12.14
C ARG A 159 26.00 8.70 -11.87
N GLN A 160 26.31 7.56 -12.48
CA GLN A 160 27.60 6.91 -12.32
C GLN A 160 28.79 7.68 -12.94
N ARG A 161 28.55 8.57 -13.91
CA ARG A 161 29.60 9.50 -14.42
C ARG A 161 29.79 10.69 -13.49
N HIS A 162 28.70 11.24 -12.94
CA HIS A 162 28.77 12.40 -12.07
C HIS A 162 29.44 12.10 -10.72
N GLU A 163 29.32 10.86 -10.23
CA GLU A 163 30.03 10.36 -9.05
C GLU A 163 31.51 9.98 -9.32
N ARG A 164 31.96 10.01 -10.58
CA ARG A 164 33.33 9.65 -11.00
C ARG A 164 34.22 10.83 -11.38
N LEU A 165 33.72 12.05 -11.32
CA LEU A 165 34.53 13.25 -11.55
C LEU A 165 35.25 13.64 -10.24
N PRO A 166 36.59 13.76 -10.22
CA PRO A 166 37.29 14.29 -9.06
C PRO A 166 36.92 15.76 -8.84
N ALA A 167 36.80 16.14 -7.55
CA ALA A 167 36.54 17.50 -7.09
C ALA A 167 37.69 18.47 -7.42
#